data_AF-A0A2Z6ZSR7-F1
#
_entry.id   AF-A0A2Z6ZSR7-F1
#
_cell.length_a   1.000
_cell.length_b   1.000
_cell.length_c   1.000
_cell.angle_alpha   90.00
_cell.angle_beta   90.00
_cell.angle_gamma   90.00
#
_symmetry.space_group_name_H-M   'P 1'
#
loop_
_entity.id
_entity.type
_entity.pdbx_description
1 polymer ?
#
loop_
_entity_poly.entity_id
_entity_poly.type
_entity_poly.pdbx_seq_one_letter_code
_entity_poly.pdbx_strand_id
1 'polypeptide(L)'
;MMSVDVAEASEWTPVEGQFLQLKYFHSSFDNLVKWEVEKEHFPSLERLILESVWYLDEIPCEIGKMDSLQIIELWKCPSSLAVSAQLIQKDQHENGNDTFQVLVK
;
A
#
# COMPACT_ATOMS: atom_id res chain seq x y z
N MET A 1 24.87 -26.22 -9.46
CA MET A 1 24.74 -24.82 -9.91
C MET A 1 23.39 -24.38 -9.42
N MET A 2 23.34 -23.54 -8.39
CA MET A 2 22.08 -23.07 -7.81
C MET A 2 21.42 -22.19 -8.87
N SER A 3 20.20 -22.53 -9.30
CA SER A 3 19.36 -21.58 -10.01
C SER A 3 19.10 -20.44 -9.04
N VAL A 4 19.80 -19.33 -9.23
CA VAL A 4 19.32 -18.04 -8.74
C VAL A 4 18.11 -17.76 -9.60
N ASP A 5 16.92 -18.10 -9.09
CA ASP A 5 15.69 -17.51 -9.58
C ASP A 5 15.84 -16.01 -9.33
N VAL A 6 16.25 -15.28 -10.36
CA VAL A 6 16.11 -13.83 -10.38
C VAL A 6 14.60 -13.64 -10.36
N ALA A 7 14.06 -13.32 -9.18
CA ALA A 7 12.65 -13.00 -9.05
C ALA A 7 12.37 -11.87 -10.05
N GLU A 8 11.63 -12.19 -11.11
CA GLU A 8 11.26 -11.20 -12.12
C GLU A 8 10.49 -10.11 -11.39
N ALA A 9 10.89 -8.86 -11.61
CA ALA A 9 10.18 -7.70 -11.09
C ALA A 9 8.72 -7.81 -11.50
N SER A 10 7.82 -7.82 -10.52
CA SER A 10 6.38 -7.95 -10.76
C SER A 10 5.71 -6.58 -10.66
N GLU A 11 4.68 -6.39 -11.46
CA GLU A 11 3.71 -5.31 -11.32
C GLU A 11 2.37 -5.93 -10.92
N TRP A 12 1.64 -5.29 -10.01
CA TRP A 12 0.35 -5.79 -9.54
C TRP A 12 -0.72 -4.71 -9.56
N THR A 13 -1.88 -5.09 -10.10
CA THR A 13 -3.10 -4.28 -10.15
C THR A 13 -4.25 -5.15 -9.64
N PRO A 14 -5.11 -4.64 -8.75
CA PRO A 14 -6.28 -5.40 -8.32
C PRO A 14 -7.24 -5.63 -9.50
N VAL A 15 -7.96 -6.75 -9.48
CA VAL A 15 -9.01 -6.98 -10.48
C VAL A 15 -10.21 -6.09 -10.15
N GLU A 16 -10.73 -5.40 -11.17
CA GLU A 16 -11.90 -4.53 -11.03
C GLU A 16 -13.08 -5.29 -10.39
N GLY A 17 -13.70 -4.67 -9.39
CA GLY A 17 -14.85 -5.24 -8.68
C GLY A 17 -14.54 -6.37 -7.69
N GLN A 18 -13.29 -6.85 -7.60
CA GLN A 18 -12.96 -8.01 -6.74
C GLN A 18 -12.99 -7.68 -5.24
N PHE A 19 -12.61 -6.45 -4.86
CA PHE A 19 -12.37 -6.09 -3.46
C PHE A 19 -13.30 -5.00 -2.93
N LEU A 20 -14.49 -4.86 -3.51
CA LEU A 20 -15.44 -3.79 -3.19
C LEU A 20 -15.87 -3.73 -1.71
N GLN A 21 -15.85 -4.87 -1.01
CA GLN A 21 -16.22 -4.98 0.41
C GLN A 21 -15.01 -5.23 1.34
N LEU A 22 -13.80 -5.24 0.79
CA LEU A 22 -12.60 -5.54 1.57
C LEU A 22 -12.27 -4.36 2.49
N LYS A 23 -12.30 -4.60 3.80
CA LYS A 23 -11.96 -3.60 4.83
C LYS A 23 -10.50 -3.66 5.29
N TYR A 24 -9.88 -4.83 5.17
CA TYR A 24 -8.52 -5.08 5.66
C TYR A 24 -7.73 -5.76 4.56
N PHE A 25 -6.66 -5.10 4.10
CA PHE A 25 -5.71 -5.66 3.13
C PHE A 25 -4.36 -5.81 3.80
N HIS A 26 -3.93 -7.06 3.99
CA HIS A 26 -2.61 -7.40 4.50
C HIS A 26 -1.88 -8.19 3.43
N SER A 27 -0.71 -7.69 3.01
CA SER A 27 0.11 -8.34 2.00
C SER A 27 1.59 -8.31 2.36
N SER A 28 2.28 -9.37 1.98
CA SER A 28 3.73 -9.46 1.87
C SER A 28 4.06 -9.72 0.41
N PHE A 29 4.60 -8.71 -0.26
CA PHE A 29 4.96 -8.80 -1.67
C PHE A 29 6.46 -9.12 -1.80
N ASP A 30 6.76 -10.32 -2.26
CA ASP A 30 8.14 -10.83 -2.32
C ASP A 30 8.97 -10.23 -3.45
N ASN A 31 8.34 -9.79 -4.55
CA ASN A 31 9.02 -9.29 -5.75
C ASN A 31 8.23 -8.18 -6.48
N LEU A 32 7.24 -7.58 -5.81
CA LEU A 32 6.46 -6.48 -6.38
C LEU A 32 7.32 -5.22 -6.40
N VAL A 33 7.56 -4.70 -7.60
CA VAL A 33 8.31 -3.45 -7.78
C VAL A 33 7.35 -2.28 -7.96
N LYS A 34 6.22 -2.52 -8.65
CA LYS A 34 5.21 -1.50 -8.93
C LYS A 34 3.84 -1.97 -8.51
N TRP A 35 3.16 -1.16 -7.72
CA TRP A 35 1.76 -1.37 -7.37
C TRP A 35 0.93 -0.33 -8.13
N GLU A 36 0.00 -0.77 -8.98
CA GLU A 36 -0.96 0.13 -9.62
C GLU A 36 -2.32 -0.05 -8.98
N VAL A 37 -2.93 1.04 -8.55
CA VAL A 37 -4.23 1.01 -7.89
C VAL A 37 -4.98 2.28 -8.22
N GLU A 38 -6.31 2.15 -8.26
CA GLU A 38 -7.25 3.27 -8.32
C GLU A 38 -8.19 3.17 -7.12
N LYS A 39 -8.77 4.28 -6.68
CA LYS A 39 -9.65 4.31 -5.50
C LYS A 39 -10.85 3.35 -5.62
N GLU A 40 -11.31 3.09 -6.84
CA GLU A 40 -12.44 2.20 -7.16
C GLU A 40 -12.15 0.73 -6.89
N HIS A 41 -10.87 0.34 -6.80
CA HIS A 41 -10.50 -1.05 -6.51
C HIS A 41 -10.79 -1.44 -5.07
N PHE A 42 -10.75 -0.48 -4.14
CA PHE A 42 -10.85 -0.71 -2.70
C PHE A 42 -11.74 0.33 -1.98
N PRO A 43 -13.00 0.52 -2.40
CA PRO A 43 -13.85 1.61 -1.91
C PRO A 43 -14.25 1.48 -0.43
N SER A 44 -14.03 0.32 0.18
CA SER A 44 -14.36 0.06 1.60
C SER A 44 -13.12 -0.23 2.46
N LEU A 45 -11.91 -0.04 1.94
CA LEU A 45 -10.68 -0.38 2.66
C LEU A 45 -10.46 0.58 3.82
N GLU A 46 -10.39 0.05 5.03
CA GLU A 46 -10.18 0.79 6.26
C GLU A 46 -8.72 0.71 6.73
N ARG A 47 -8.05 -0.41 6.44
CA ARG A 47 -6.68 -0.69 6.89
C ARG A 47 -5.84 -1.38 5.84
N LEU A 48 -4.71 -0.76 5.53
CA LEU A 48 -3.64 -1.34 4.72
C LEU A 48 -2.48 -1.77 5.62
N ILE A 49 -2.05 -3.03 5.51
CA ILE A 49 -0.88 -3.57 6.18
C ILE A 49 0.08 -4.13 5.12
N LEU A 50 1.28 -3.56 5.05
CA LEU A 50 2.37 -4.09 4.24
C LEU A 50 3.43 -4.65 5.18
N GLU A 51 3.78 -5.92 4.98
CA GLU A 51 4.79 -6.61 5.78
C GLU A 51 5.89 -7.19 4.91
N SER A 52 7.14 -6.87 5.22
CA SER A 52 8.32 -7.41 4.51
C SER A 52 8.30 -7.13 3.00
N VAL A 53 7.82 -5.95 2.59
CA VAL A 53 7.73 -5.53 1.18
C VAL A 53 9.01 -4.79 0.79
N TRP A 54 10.00 -5.51 0.28
CA TRP A 54 11.37 -4.96 0.08
C TRP A 54 11.63 -4.31 -1.27
N TYR A 55 10.83 -4.66 -2.29
CA TYR A 55 11.09 -4.27 -3.67
C TYR A 55 10.15 -3.19 -4.20
N LEU A 56 9.07 -2.90 -3.47
CA LEU A 56 8.10 -1.88 -3.89
C LEU A 56 8.73 -0.50 -3.72
N ASP A 57 8.72 0.28 -4.80
CA ASP A 57 9.31 1.61 -4.80
C ASP A 57 8.56 2.56 -3.86
N GLU A 58 7.23 2.63 -4.00
CA GLU A 58 6.36 3.52 -3.24
C GLU A 58 4.94 2.96 -3.10
N ILE A 59 4.21 3.47 -2.09
CA ILE A 59 2.76 3.26 -1.99
C ILE A 59 2.08 4.24 -2.97
N PRO A 60 1.19 3.77 -3.86
CA PRO A 60 0.50 4.64 -4.79
C PRO A 60 -0.32 5.72 -4.07
N CYS A 61 -0.24 6.97 -4.53
CA CYS A 61 -0.99 8.08 -3.92
C CYS A 61 -2.52 7.88 -4.00
N GLU A 62 -3.02 7.07 -4.95
CA GLU A 62 -4.43 6.70 -5.06
C GLU A 62 -4.96 5.95 -3.83
N ILE A 63 -4.09 5.24 -3.08
CA ILE A 63 -4.44 4.68 -1.75
C ILE A 63 -4.89 5.82 -0.82
N GLY A 64 -4.19 6.95 -0.88
CA GLY A 64 -4.50 8.14 -0.13
C GLY A 64 -5.78 8.85 -0.57
N LYS A 65 -6.47 8.42 -1.63
CA LYS A 65 -7.76 8.99 -2.05
C LYS A 65 -8.96 8.11 -1.65
N MET A 66 -8.71 7.05 -0.90
CA MET A 66 -9.76 6.15 -0.40
C MET A 66 -10.38 6.74 0.86
N ASP A 67 -11.63 7.21 0.77
CA ASP A 67 -12.33 7.90 1.86
C ASP A 67 -12.47 7.03 3.12
N SER A 68 -12.54 5.71 2.97
CA SER A 68 -12.68 4.77 4.09
C SER A 68 -11.36 4.49 4.80
N LEU A 69 -10.22 4.81 4.20
CA LEU A 69 -8.92 4.40 4.71
C LEU A 69 -8.56 5.20 5.96
N GLN A 70 -8.30 4.49 7.05
CA GLN A 70 -8.01 5.09 8.36
C GLN A 70 -6.54 4.92 8.73
N ILE A 71 -5.90 3.84 8.27
CA ILE A 71 -4.55 3.51 8.72
C ILE A 71 -3.74 2.74 7.67
N ILE A 72 -2.47 3.12 7.57
CA ILE A 72 -1.42 2.35 6.90
C ILE A 72 -0.44 1.84 7.95
N GLU A 73 -0.20 0.54 7.97
CA GLU A 73 0.82 -0.10 8.81
C GLU A 73 1.92 -0.70 7.93
N LEU A 74 3.17 -0.33 8.22
CA LEU A 74 4.35 -0.86 7.56
C LEU A 74 5.16 -1.66 8.57
N TRP A 75 5.42 -2.92 8.27
CA TRP A 75 6.17 -3.83 9.13
C TRP A 75 7.38 -4.35 8.38
N LYS A 76 8.60 -4.05 8.87
CA LYS A 76 9.85 -4.45 8.21
C LYS A 76 9.86 -4.04 6.72
N CYS A 77 9.52 -2.78 6.44
CA CYS A 77 9.52 -2.22 5.10
C CYS A 77 10.70 -1.26 4.91
N PRO A 78 11.17 -1.04 3.66
CA PRO A 78 12.17 -0.03 3.37
C PRO A 78 11.65 1.38 3.65
N SER A 79 12.57 2.31 3.90
CA SER A 79 12.24 3.70 4.23
C SER A 79 11.49 4.43 3.12
N SER A 80 11.62 4.01 1.86
CA SER A 80 10.87 4.56 0.73
C SER A 80 9.35 4.42 0.94
N LEU A 81 8.89 3.25 1.41
CA LEU A 81 7.47 3.04 1.72
C LEU A 81 7.02 3.94 2.88
N ALA A 82 7.86 4.11 3.91
CA ALA A 82 7.55 5.03 5.01
C ALA A 82 7.41 6.48 4.53
N VAL A 83 8.29 6.93 3.63
CA VAL A 83 8.21 8.28 3.04
C VAL A 83 6.92 8.45 2.24
N SER A 84 6.59 7.50 1.35
CA SER A 84 5.35 7.58 0.56
C SER A 84 4.09 7.54 1.44
N ALA A 85 4.06 6.71 2.49
CA ALA A 85 2.97 6.68 3.46
C ALA A 85 2.81 8.02 4.20
N GLN A 86 3.92 8.65 4.60
CA GLN A 86 3.90 9.95 5.27
C GLN A 86 3.44 11.08 4.34
N LEU A 87 3.76 11.02 3.04
CA LEU A 87 3.22 11.96 2.05
C LEU A 87 1.71 11.81 1.92
N ILE A 88 1.20 10.59 1.87
CA ILE A 88 -0.25 10.31 1.90
C ILE A 88 -0.89 10.87 3.18
N GLN A 89 -0.25 10.66 4.34
CA GLN A 89 -0.76 11.18 5.60
C GLN A 89 -0.83 12.71 5.61
N LYS A 90 0.22 13.37 5.13
CA LYS A 90 0.25 14.82 5.04
C LYS A 90 -0.88 15.34 4.16
N ASP A 91 -1.09 14.75 2.98
CA ASP A 91 -2.16 15.14 2.06
C ASP A 91 -3.55 14.93 2.70
N GLN A 92 -3.77 13.81 3.38
CA GLN A 92 -4.99 13.54 4.14
C GLN A 92 -5.25 14.59 5.23
N HIS A 93 -4.23 14.98 5.99
CA HIS A 93 -4.33 16.01 7.04
C HIS A 93 -4.58 17.40 6.46
N GLU A 94 -3.90 17.75 5.37
CA GLU A 94 -4.15 19.01 4.64
C GLU A 94 -5.57 19.09 4.07
N ASN A 95 -6.19 17.94 3.78
CA ASN A 95 -7.58 17.80 3.35
C ASN A 95 -8.58 17.61 4.52
N GLY A 96 -8.13 17.74 5.78
CA GLY A 96 -8.98 17.75 6.97
C GLY A 96 -9.27 16.38 7.60
N ASN A 97 -8.58 15.31 7.18
CA ASN A 97 -8.66 14.00 7.83
C ASN A 97 -7.54 13.81 8.87
N ASP A 98 -7.57 14.61 9.93
CA ASP A 98 -6.57 14.55 11.02
C ASP A 98 -6.50 13.18 11.74
N THR A 99 -7.51 12.32 11.55
CA THR A 99 -7.59 11.00 12.19
C THR A 99 -6.79 9.91 11.47
N PHE A 100 -6.38 10.17 10.23
CA PHE A 100 -5.61 9.22 9.43
C PHE A 100 -4.21 8.98 10.01
N GLN A 101 -3.83 7.71 10.11
CA GLN A 101 -2.60 7.29 10.78
C GLN A 101 -1.67 6.49 9.88
N VAL A 102 -0.37 6.70 10.08
CA VAL A 102 0.70 5.86 9.52
C VAL A 102 1.51 5.31 10.68
N LEU A 103 1.66 3.99 10.74
CA LEU A 103 2.50 3.30 11.72
C LEU A 103 3.64 2.57 10.99
N VAL A 104 4.87 2.82 11.43
CA VAL A 104 6.07 2.16 10.91
C VAL A 104 6.69 1.32 12.04
N LYS A 105 6.90 0.02 11.79
CA LYS A 105 7.28 -1.00 12.77
C LYS A 105 8.43 -1.88 12.30
#